data_AF-A0A259K8W4-F1
#
_entry.id   AF-A0A259K8W4-F1
#
_cell.length_a   1.000
_cell.length_b   1.000
_cell.length_c   1.000
_cell.angle_alpha   90.00
_cell.angle_beta   90.00
_cell.angle_gamma   90.00
#
_symmetry.space_group_name_H-M   'P 1'
#
loop_
_entity.id
_entity.type
_entity.pdbx_description
1 polymer ?
#
loop_
_entity_poly.entity_id
_entity_poly.type
_entity_poly.pdbx_seq_one_letter_code
_entity_poly.pdbx_strand_id
1 'polypeptide(L)'
;AYILRNNIDVMIGCASLEGTDPEALALQLSFLHHNALAPEEWRARALDKRYVPMDRMPKAEINMKAALHALPPLVKGYLRLGGFVGDGAVVDHQFGTTDVLVVLPRSIISARYVEHFGPTANRHAI
;
A
#
# COMPACT_ATOMS: atom_id res chain seq x y z
N ALA A 1 -16.93 10.85 2.39
CA ALA A 1 -18.34 10.88 1.90
C ALA A 1 -18.65 9.87 0.77
N TYR A 2 -17.93 9.84 -0.36
CA TYR A 2 -18.26 9.01 -1.53
C TYR A 2 -18.32 7.50 -1.27
N ILE A 3 -17.30 6.93 -0.62
CA ILE A 3 -17.21 5.50 -0.27
C ILE A 3 -18.43 5.05 0.54
N LEU A 4 -18.81 5.86 1.55
CA LEU A 4 -19.96 5.59 2.41
C LEU A 4 -21.28 5.65 1.63
N ARG A 5 -21.45 6.68 0.79
CA ARG A 5 -22.68 6.86 0.00
C ARG A 5 -22.93 5.71 -0.96
N ASN A 6 -21.87 5.14 -1.53
CA ASN A 6 -21.97 4.08 -2.54
C ASN A 6 -21.79 2.67 -1.95
N ASN A 7 -21.76 2.54 -0.62
CA ASN A 7 -21.56 1.28 0.08
C ASN A 7 -20.35 0.47 -0.47
N ILE A 8 -19.22 1.14 -0.66
CA ILE A 8 -17.99 0.52 -1.13
C ILE A 8 -17.26 -0.06 0.07
N ASP A 9 -17.09 -1.38 0.09
CA ASP A 9 -16.45 -2.07 1.22
C ASP A 9 -14.93 -2.17 1.11
N VAL A 10 -14.38 -2.08 -0.10
CA VAL A 10 -12.94 -2.12 -0.32
C VAL A 10 -12.54 -1.25 -1.50
N MET A 11 -11.41 -0.57 -1.37
CA MET A 11 -10.71 0.04 -2.49
C MET A 11 -9.47 -0.78 -2.80
N ILE A 12 -9.24 -1.03 -4.08
CA ILE A 12 -8.03 -1.70 -4.57
C ILE A 12 -7.38 -0.84 -5.64
N GLY A 13 -6.07 -0.98 -5.78
CA GLY A 13 -5.33 -0.27 -6.81
C GLY A 13 -3.88 -0.71 -6.85
N CYS A 14 -3.11 -0.02 -7.68
CA CYS A 14 -1.67 -0.17 -7.72
C CYS A 14 -1.02 0.98 -6.98
N ALA A 15 0.02 0.70 -6.19
CA ALA A 15 0.98 1.72 -5.78
C ALA A 15 2.33 1.44 -6.41
N SER A 16 2.86 2.48 -7.05
CA SER A 16 4.08 2.40 -7.85
C SER A 16 5.26 2.94 -7.07
N LEU A 17 6.36 2.19 -7.11
CA LEU A 17 7.70 2.63 -6.73
C LEU A 17 8.44 3.05 -7.99
N GLU A 18 9.13 4.17 -7.96
CA GLU A 18 9.94 4.63 -9.10
C GLU A 18 11.15 3.70 -9.28
N GLY A 19 11.37 3.22 -10.51
CA GLY A 19 12.47 2.32 -10.84
C GLY A 19 12.01 0.93 -11.27
N THR A 20 12.81 0.31 -12.14
CA THR A 20 12.55 -1.01 -12.73
C THR A 20 13.54 -2.08 -12.27
N ASP A 21 14.46 -1.73 -11.36
CA ASP A 21 15.42 -2.63 -10.73
C ASP A 21 14.94 -3.00 -9.31
N PRO A 22 14.43 -4.22 -9.10
CA PRO A 22 13.99 -4.67 -7.78
C PRO A 22 15.09 -4.71 -6.72
N GLU A 23 16.36 -4.87 -7.10
CA GLU A 23 17.47 -4.86 -6.13
C GLU A 23 17.72 -3.44 -5.61
N ALA A 24 17.66 -2.44 -6.49
CA ALA A 24 17.71 -1.03 -6.08
C ALA A 24 16.53 -0.64 -5.18
N LEU A 25 15.42 -1.38 -5.24
CA LEU A 25 14.21 -1.19 -4.44
C LEU A 25 14.10 -2.16 -3.24
N ALA A 26 15.16 -2.91 -2.93
CA ALA A 26 15.13 -3.96 -1.92
C ALA A 26 14.60 -3.47 -0.55
N LEU A 27 14.96 -2.25 -0.13
CA LEU A 27 14.51 -1.68 1.14
C LEU A 27 12.99 -1.44 1.16
N GLN A 28 12.45 -0.78 0.14
CA GLN A 28 11.02 -0.47 0.04
C GLN A 28 10.19 -1.75 -0.09
N LEU A 29 10.58 -2.67 -0.97
CA LEU A 29 9.89 -3.92 -1.20
C LEU A 29 9.87 -4.80 0.06
N SER A 30 11.03 -4.95 0.72
CA SER A 30 11.13 -5.77 1.94
C SER A 30 10.35 -5.15 3.08
N PHE A 31 10.37 -3.81 3.21
CA PHE A 31 9.56 -3.13 4.20
C PHE A 31 8.07 -3.43 3.99
N LEU A 32 7.57 -3.33 2.76
CA LEU A 32 6.17 -3.61 2.44
C LEU A 32 5.82 -5.08 2.71
N HIS A 33 6.69 -6.01 2.33
CA HIS A 33 6.52 -7.44 2.61
C HIS A 33 6.39 -7.71 4.13
N HIS A 34 7.34 -7.24 4.92
CA HIS A 34 7.43 -7.60 6.34
C HIS A 34 6.45 -6.87 7.27
N ASN A 35 5.87 -5.76 6.80
CA ASN A 35 5.08 -4.85 7.65
C ASN A 35 3.69 -4.49 7.09
N ALA A 36 3.41 -4.76 5.82
CA ALA A 36 2.18 -4.34 5.17
C ALA A 36 1.49 -5.44 4.35
N LEU A 37 1.99 -6.68 4.33
CA LEU A 37 1.30 -7.78 3.66
C LEU A 37 -0.14 -7.92 4.16
N ALA A 38 -1.06 -8.09 3.22
CA ALA A 38 -2.46 -8.33 3.53
C ALA A 38 -2.64 -9.64 4.32
N PRO A 39 -3.71 -9.75 5.14
CA PRO A 39 -4.17 -11.03 5.67
C PRO A 39 -4.37 -12.04 4.54
N GLU A 40 -4.27 -13.34 4.84
CA GLU A 40 -4.29 -14.40 3.83
C GLU A 40 -5.52 -14.33 2.93
N GLU A 41 -6.70 -14.02 3.48
CA GLU A 41 -7.93 -13.93 2.70
C GLU A 41 -7.96 -12.74 1.70
N TRP A 42 -7.09 -11.75 1.89
CA TRP A 42 -6.95 -10.56 1.03
C TRP A 42 -5.62 -10.55 0.26
N ARG A 43 -4.72 -11.51 0.49
CA ARG A 43 -3.35 -11.53 -0.05
C ARG A 43 -3.33 -12.08 -1.46
N ALA A 44 -3.89 -11.31 -2.39
CA ALA A 44 -3.75 -11.59 -3.81
C ALA A 44 -2.26 -11.56 -4.21
N ARG A 45 -1.87 -12.56 -5.00
CA ARG A 45 -0.50 -12.74 -5.48
C ARG A 45 -0.35 -12.28 -6.92
N ALA A 46 0.77 -11.62 -7.23
CA ALA A 46 1.13 -11.29 -8.60
C ALA A 46 1.22 -12.56 -9.46
N LEU A 47 0.85 -12.44 -10.73
CA LEU A 47 0.88 -13.57 -11.67
C LEU A 47 2.30 -14.13 -11.81
N ASP A 48 2.46 -15.46 -11.88
CA ASP A 48 3.76 -16.14 -11.92
C ASP A 48 4.74 -15.54 -12.93
N LYS A 49 4.28 -15.27 -14.15
CA LYS A 49 5.10 -14.72 -15.24
C LYS A 49 5.61 -13.29 -15.01
N ARG A 50 5.11 -12.58 -14.00
CA ARG A 50 5.50 -11.21 -13.63
C ARG A 50 5.87 -11.07 -12.16
N TYR A 51 5.88 -12.18 -11.42
CA TYR A 51 6.08 -12.16 -9.98
C TYR A 51 7.51 -11.73 -9.64
N VAL A 52 7.62 -10.71 -8.81
CA VAL A 52 8.88 -10.25 -8.24
C VAL A 52 8.82 -10.44 -6.72
N PRO A 53 9.72 -11.25 -6.13
CA PRO A 53 9.76 -11.40 -4.68
C PRO A 53 10.07 -10.05 -4.03
N MET A 54 9.38 -9.77 -2.92
CA MET A 54 9.52 -8.53 -2.18
C MET A 54 10.42 -8.67 -0.95
N ASP A 55 10.60 -9.88 -0.43
CA ASP A 55 11.40 -10.25 0.75
C ASP A 55 12.91 -10.27 0.49
N ARG A 56 13.43 -9.18 -0.08
CA ARG A 56 14.82 -9.06 -0.55
C ARG A 56 15.83 -8.79 0.57
N MET A 57 15.35 -8.36 1.73
CA MET A 57 16.13 -8.09 2.92
C MET A 57 15.51 -8.79 4.13
N PRO A 58 16.32 -9.33 5.05
CA PRO A 58 15.84 -9.83 6.34
C PRO A 58 15.16 -8.71 7.13
N LYS A 59 14.05 -9.03 7.80
CA LYS A 59 13.29 -8.07 8.62
C LYS A 59 14.16 -7.32 9.65
N ALA A 60 15.15 -8.01 10.22
CA ALA A 60 16.07 -7.46 11.22
C ALA A 60 17.02 -6.38 10.66
N GLU A 61 17.27 -6.38 9.35
CA GLU A 61 18.18 -5.44 8.69
C GLU A 61 17.45 -4.18 8.16
N ILE A 62 16.12 -4.14 8.26
CA ILE A 62 15.31 -3.03 7.78
C ILE A 62 15.38 -1.87 8.78
N ASN A 63 16.04 -0.80 8.38
CA ASN A 63 15.91 0.48 9.07
C ASN A 63 14.54 1.10 8.76
N MET A 64 13.62 1.01 9.71
CA MET A 64 12.23 1.49 9.55
C MET A 64 12.13 2.97 9.18
N LYS A 65 13.01 3.83 9.71
CA LYS A 65 13.00 5.26 9.40
C LYS A 65 13.44 5.51 7.95
N ALA A 66 14.49 4.83 7.51
CA ALA A 66 14.99 4.94 6.15
C ALA A 66 13.96 4.40 5.14
N ALA A 67 13.32 3.26 5.45
CA ALA A 67 12.30 2.67 4.60
C ALA A 67 11.09 3.61 4.42
N LEU A 68 10.55 4.15 5.53
CA LEU A 68 9.46 5.13 5.46
C LEU A 68 9.86 6.40 4.69
N HIS A 69 11.11 6.86 4.81
CA HIS A 69 11.59 7.99 4.04
C HIS A 69 11.65 7.67 2.53
N ALA A 70 12.11 6.47 2.17
CA ALA A 70 12.25 6.01 0.80
C ALA A 70 10.91 5.69 0.11
N LEU A 71 9.84 5.40 0.87
CA LEU A 71 8.52 5.16 0.30
C LEU A 71 7.91 6.44 -0.30
N PRO A 72 7.27 6.34 -1.48
CA PRO A 72 6.50 7.44 -2.06
C PRO A 72 5.41 7.97 -1.10
N PRO A 73 5.09 9.28 -1.13
CA PRO A 73 4.04 9.87 -0.29
C PRO A 73 2.69 9.16 -0.39
N LEU A 74 2.31 8.71 -1.58
CA LEU A 74 1.04 8.02 -1.81
C LEU A 74 1.00 6.65 -1.11
N VAL A 75 2.07 5.85 -1.22
CA VAL A 75 2.20 4.56 -0.52
C VAL A 75 2.07 4.78 0.99
N LYS A 76 2.79 5.77 1.55
CA LYS A 76 2.67 6.14 2.96
C LYS A 76 1.24 6.51 3.36
N GLY A 77 0.51 7.18 2.49
CA GLY A 77 -0.90 7.53 2.69
C GLY A 77 -1.76 6.30 2.91
N TYR A 78 -1.64 5.28 2.06
CA TYR A 78 -2.38 4.03 2.21
C TYR A 78 -2.03 3.30 3.51
N LEU A 79 -0.74 3.15 3.81
CA LEU A 79 -0.29 2.50 5.05
C LEU A 79 -0.82 3.22 6.30
N ARG A 80 -0.86 4.56 6.28
CA ARG A 80 -1.40 5.36 7.39
C ARG A 80 -2.91 5.14 7.59
N LEU A 81 -3.63 4.82 6.52
CA LEU A 81 -5.05 4.48 6.58
C LEU A 81 -5.31 3.01 6.98
N GLY A 82 -4.25 2.22 7.19
CA GLY A 82 -4.33 0.79 7.49
C GLY A 82 -4.25 -0.10 6.25
N GLY A 83 -4.03 0.46 5.06
CA GLY A 83 -3.97 -0.31 3.83
C GLY A 83 -2.85 -1.34 3.81
N PHE A 84 -3.08 -2.43 3.08
CA PHE A 84 -2.17 -3.54 2.92
C PHE A 84 -1.64 -3.63 1.49
N VAL A 85 -0.63 -4.46 1.29
CA VAL A 85 -0.13 -4.85 -0.03
C VAL A 85 -0.36 -6.33 -0.34
N GLY A 86 -0.49 -6.65 -1.62
CA GLY A 86 -0.51 -8.03 -2.12
C GLY A 86 0.86 -8.72 -2.02
N ASP A 87 0.90 -10.00 -2.41
CA ASP A 87 2.14 -10.78 -2.50
C ASP A 87 2.78 -10.67 -3.88
N GLY A 88 4.06 -10.31 -3.91
CA GLY A 88 4.82 -10.05 -5.13
C GLY A 88 4.58 -8.65 -5.72
N ALA A 89 5.67 -8.05 -6.20
CA ALA A 89 5.63 -6.86 -7.02
C ALA A 89 5.62 -7.23 -8.52
N VAL A 90 5.39 -6.24 -9.37
CA VAL A 90 5.44 -6.34 -10.84
C VAL A 90 6.28 -5.20 -11.39
N VAL A 91 7.33 -5.49 -12.17
CA VAL A 91 8.05 -4.43 -12.89
C VAL A 91 7.21 -3.99 -14.09
N ASP A 92 6.88 -2.70 -14.14
CA ASP A 92 6.25 -2.04 -15.27
C ASP A 92 7.29 -1.21 -16.04
N HIS A 93 7.84 -1.81 -17.10
CA HIS A 93 8.81 -1.14 -17.96
C HIS A 93 8.21 0.00 -18.79
N GLN A 94 6.90 0.02 -19.02
CA GLN A 94 6.25 1.08 -19.79
C GLN A 94 6.17 2.37 -18.98
N PHE A 95 5.93 2.25 -17.67
CA PHE A 95 5.86 3.40 -16.76
C PHE A 95 7.16 3.65 -15.99
N GLY A 96 8.13 2.75 -16.08
CA GLY A 96 9.42 2.89 -15.40
C GLY A 96 9.31 2.63 -13.89
N THR A 97 8.36 1.79 -13.47
CA THR A 97 8.02 1.57 -12.06
C THR A 97 8.08 0.10 -11.67
N THR A 98 8.07 -0.13 -10.37
CA THR A 98 7.81 -1.42 -9.75
C THR A 98 6.57 -1.29 -8.88
N ASP A 99 5.57 -2.05 -9.25
CA ASP A 99 4.19 -1.88 -8.83
C ASP A 99 3.78 -2.96 -7.82
N VAL A 100 3.04 -2.55 -6.79
CA VAL A 100 2.44 -3.46 -5.81
C VAL A 100 0.94 -3.24 -5.74
N LEU A 101 0.17 -4.33 -5.63
CA LEU A 101 -1.25 -4.23 -5.33
C LEU A 101 -1.41 -3.60 -3.93
N VAL A 102 -2.30 -2.62 -3.81
CA VAL A 102 -2.76 -2.06 -2.54
C VAL A 102 -4.22 -2.41 -2.32
N VAL A 103 -4.55 -2.80 -1.10
CA VAL A 103 -5.90 -3.13 -0.65
C VAL A 103 -6.23 -2.29 0.58
N LEU A 104 -7.34 -1.55 0.53
CA LEU A 104 -7.83 -0.72 1.62
C LEU A 104 -9.31 -1.02 1.91
N PRO A 105 -9.58 -2.00 2.79
CA PRO A 105 -10.92 -2.26 3.31
C PRO A 105 -11.46 -1.03 4.04
N ARG A 106 -12.74 -0.73 3.86
CA ARG A 106 -13.42 0.36 4.56
C ARG A 106 -13.42 0.16 6.07
N SER A 107 -13.53 -1.09 6.53
CA SER A 107 -13.62 -1.46 7.95
C SER A 107 -12.38 -1.08 8.76
N ILE A 108 -11.23 -0.94 8.11
CA ILE A 108 -9.95 -0.63 8.78
C ILE A 108 -9.54 0.83 8.64
N ILE A 109 -10.28 1.63 7.86
CA ILE A 109 -10.02 3.06 7.75
C ILE A 109 -10.20 3.66 9.15
N SER A 110 -9.14 4.27 9.66
CA SER A 110 -9.11 4.88 10.99
C SER A 110 -10.35 5.76 11.24
N ALA A 111 -11.01 5.54 12.38
CA ALA A 111 -12.18 6.30 12.79
C ALA A 111 -11.95 7.82 12.73
N ARG A 112 -10.74 8.28 13.08
CA ARG A 112 -10.33 9.69 12.97
C ARG A 112 -10.45 10.25 11.55
N TYR A 113 -10.13 9.45 10.53
CA TYR A 113 -10.27 9.86 9.13
C TYR A 113 -11.73 9.82 8.68
N VAL A 114 -12.51 8.85 9.17
CA VAL A 114 -13.95 8.80 8.93
C VAL A 114 -14.64 10.01 9.56
N GLU A 115 -14.23 10.46 10.74
CA GLU A 115 -14.75 11.66 11.38
C GLU A 115 -14.35 12.95 10.65
N HIS A 116 -13.09 13.04 10.21
CA HIS A 116 -12.57 14.24 9.55
C HIS A 116 -13.05 14.41 8.09
N PHE A 117 -13.36 13.32 7.38
CA PHE A 117 -13.83 13.35 5.98
C PHE A 117 -15.24 12.74 5.79
N GLY A 118 -15.92 12.47 6.90
CA GLY A 118 -17.24 11.88 6.95
C GLY A 118 -18.35 12.87 6.66
N PRO A 119 -19.60 12.41 6.54
CA PRO A 119 -20.76 13.25 6.31
C PRO A 119 -20.98 14.30 7.42
N THR A 120 -20.45 14.03 8.62
CA THR A 120 -20.49 14.91 9.79
C THR A 120 -19.34 15.93 9.85
N ALA A 121 -18.28 15.77 9.06
CA ALA A 121 -17.14 16.69 9.03
C ALA A 121 -17.52 18.11 8.57
N ASN A 122 -18.49 18.20 7.66
CA ASN A 122 -19.01 19.48 7.15
C ASN A 122 -19.85 20.27 8.17
N ARG A 123 -19.97 19.83 9.43
CA ARG A 123 -20.76 20.56 10.45
C ARG A 123 -19.97 21.61 11.23
N HIS A 124 -18.65 21.68 11.08
CA HIS A 124 -17.78 22.60 11.83
C HIS A 124 -17.09 23.67 10.97
N ALA A 125 -17.42 23.75 9.68
CA ALA A 125 -17.04 24.87 8.84
C ALA A 125 -18.25 25.81 8.72
N ILE A 126 -18.45 26.65 9.75
CA ILE A 126 -19.34 27.81 9.71
C ILE A 126 -18.58 28.99 10.29
#